data_AF-A0A7V2SRM8-F1
#
_entry.id   AF-A0A7V2SRM8-F1
#
_cell.length_a   1.000
_cell.length_b   1.000
_cell.length_c   1.000
_cell.angle_alpha   90.00
_cell.angle_beta   90.00
_cell.angle_gamma   90.00
#
_symmetry.space_group_name_H-M   'P 1'
#
loop_
_entity.id
_entity.type
_entity.pdbx_description
1 polymer ?
#
loop_
_entity_poly.entity_id
_entity_poly.type
_entity_poly.pdbx_seq_one_letter_code
_entity_poly.pdbx_strand_id
1 'polypeptide(L)'
;MKIITIGMIIISLSQSLNSHAQDWELLEQIAPSTAQSSDYGANMVFAEDLLVVSWPRLFTNNEAADSCGEIITYKKDANNKYQEISRLSAQILTGTCKIGDSFGESLSYDDGRLAIGMPAGQRKGWGFSGDAVDTESRVFITHFANNNWQLDETIIADDLV
;
A
#
# COMPACT_ATOMS: atom_id res chain seq x y z
N MET A 1 -36.58 -70.78 -17.60
CA MET A 1 -36.00 -69.76 -16.70
C MET A 1 -34.50 -69.73 -16.95
N LYS A 2 -34.00 -68.71 -17.66
CA LYS A 2 -32.57 -68.47 -17.92
C LYS A 2 -32.25 -67.10 -17.34
N ILE A 3 -31.34 -67.07 -16.38
CA ILE A 3 -30.84 -65.86 -15.72
C ILE A 3 -29.69 -65.35 -16.58
N ILE A 4 -29.73 -64.08 -16.99
CA ILE A 4 -28.60 -63.38 -17.60
C ILE A 4 -28.23 -62.25 -16.64
N THR A 5 -27.07 -62.38 -16.00
CA THR A 5 -26.51 -61.40 -15.08
C THR A 5 -25.70 -60.39 -15.90
N ILE A 6 -26.08 -59.11 -15.86
CA ILE A 6 -25.29 -58.02 -16.45
C ILE A 6 -24.43 -57.44 -15.33
N GLY A 7 -23.12 -57.68 -15.41
CA GLY A 7 -22.14 -57.11 -14.48
C GLY A 7 -22.02 -55.60 -14.68
N MET A 8 -22.25 -54.84 -13.61
CA MET A 8 -22.06 -53.40 -13.57
C MET A 8 -20.56 -53.10 -13.37
N ILE A 9 -19.90 -52.56 -14.40
CA ILE A 9 -18.52 -52.08 -14.29
C ILE A 9 -18.58 -50.64 -13.77
N ILE A 10 -18.21 -50.45 -12.51
CA ILE A 10 -17.99 -49.12 -11.94
C ILE A 10 -16.55 -48.70 -12.26
N ILE A 11 -16.38 -47.84 -13.26
CA ILE A 11 -15.09 -47.20 -13.53
C ILE A 11 -14.96 -46.02 -12.56
N SER A 12 -14.15 -46.20 -11.52
CA SER A 12 -13.80 -45.11 -10.61
C SER A 12 -12.62 -44.33 -11.22
N LEU A 13 -12.88 -43.15 -11.78
CA LEU A 13 -11.82 -42.20 -12.13
C LEU A 13 -11.35 -41.51 -10.84
N SER A 14 -10.22 -41.95 -10.30
CA SER A 14 -9.47 -41.16 -9.32
C SER A 14 -8.64 -40.11 -10.08
N GLN A 15 -9.14 -38.87 -10.16
CA GLN A 15 -8.28 -37.75 -10.56
C GLN A 15 -7.34 -37.45 -9.40
N SER A 16 -6.05 -37.71 -9.59
CA SER A 16 -5.00 -37.23 -8.69
C SER A 16 -4.92 -35.71 -8.83
N LEU A 17 -5.44 -34.98 -7.84
CA LEU A 17 -5.17 -33.56 -7.70
C LEU A 17 -3.68 -33.42 -7.34
N ASN A 18 -2.85 -33.17 -8.35
CA ASN A 18 -1.48 -32.72 -8.13
C ASN A 18 -1.54 -31.32 -7.54
N SER A 19 -1.66 -31.21 -6.22
CA SER A 19 -1.50 -29.95 -5.50
C SER A 19 -0.01 -29.63 -5.38
N HIS A 20 0.63 -29.31 -6.50
CA HIS A 20 1.89 -28.59 -6.44
C HIS A 20 1.57 -27.14 -6.10
N ALA A 21 2.19 -26.61 -5.05
CA ALA A 21 2.19 -25.17 -4.81
C ALA A 21 2.72 -24.50 -6.09
N GLN A 22 2.01 -23.50 -6.60
CA GLN A 22 2.53 -22.76 -7.74
C GLN A 22 3.78 -22.00 -7.32
N ASP A 23 4.81 -22.04 -8.16
CA ASP A 23 6.01 -21.24 -7.96
C ASP A 23 5.66 -19.76 -8.08
N TRP A 24 6.26 -18.94 -7.23
CA TRP A 24 6.16 -17.49 -7.34
C TRP A 24 6.93 -17.02 -8.57
N GLU A 25 6.25 -16.25 -9.43
CA GLU A 25 6.86 -15.59 -10.57
C GLU A 25 7.07 -14.10 -10.28
N LEU A 26 8.27 -13.60 -10.52
CA LEU A 26 8.53 -12.16 -10.53
C LEU A 26 7.91 -11.56 -11.79
N LEU A 27 6.77 -10.88 -11.63
CA LEU A 27 6.09 -10.23 -12.74
C LEU A 27 6.67 -8.84 -13.07
N GLU A 28 7.01 -8.09 -12.02
CA GLU A 28 7.46 -6.71 -12.14
C GLU A 28 8.20 -6.25 -10.88
N GLN A 29 9.16 -5.34 -11.07
CA GLN A 29 9.79 -4.59 -9.99
C GLN A 29 9.57 -3.10 -10.28
N ILE A 30 8.81 -2.45 -9.41
CA ILE A 30 8.50 -1.03 -9.50
C ILE A 30 9.12 -0.30 -8.31
N ALA A 31 9.96 0.70 -8.58
CA ALA A 31 10.47 1.63 -7.60
C ALA A 31 10.91 2.91 -8.32
N PRO A 32 10.65 4.10 -7.76
CA PRO A 32 11.27 5.33 -8.23
C PRO A 32 12.79 5.21 -8.23
N SER A 33 13.48 5.82 -9.20
CA SER A 33 14.95 5.79 -9.23
C SER A 33 15.60 6.41 -8.00
N THR A 34 14.89 7.33 -7.34
CA THR A 34 15.28 7.99 -6.09
C THR A 34 15.04 7.13 -4.84
N ALA A 35 14.38 5.98 -4.97
CA ALA A 35 14.07 5.08 -3.85
C ALA A 35 15.14 4.04 -3.55
N GLN A 36 16.29 4.06 -4.24
CA GLN A 36 17.34 3.02 -4.14
C GLN A 36 17.84 2.74 -2.71
N SER A 37 17.75 3.72 -1.82
CA SER A 37 18.11 3.59 -0.42
C SER A 37 17.12 4.33 0.46
N SER A 38 15.84 3.98 0.32
CA SER A 38 14.79 4.55 1.12
C SER A 38 13.71 3.52 1.45
N ASP A 39 12.71 3.92 2.20
CA ASP A 39 11.61 3.09 2.73
C ASP A 39 10.40 3.04 1.76
N TYR A 40 10.66 3.10 0.45
CA TYR A 40 9.63 2.87 -0.55
C TYR A 40 9.13 1.43 -0.46
N GLY A 41 7.81 1.24 -0.53
CA GLY A 41 7.19 -0.07 -0.38
C GLY A 41 7.05 -0.52 1.07
N ALA A 42 7.25 0.37 2.06
CA ALA A 42 7.03 0.07 3.47
C ALA A 42 5.58 -0.40 3.76
N ASN A 43 4.61 0.04 2.96
CA ASN A 43 3.24 -0.41 2.97
C ASN A 43 2.65 -0.36 1.54
N MET A 44 1.58 -1.09 1.29
CA MET A 44 0.86 -1.09 0.03
C MET A 44 -0.56 -1.63 0.17
N VAL A 45 -1.46 -1.12 -0.66
CA VAL A 45 -2.84 -1.61 -0.74
C VAL A 45 -3.33 -1.64 -2.19
N PHE A 46 -4.16 -2.63 -2.50
CA PHE A 46 -4.96 -2.59 -3.72
C PHE A 46 -6.24 -1.79 -3.47
N ALA A 47 -6.44 -0.76 -4.26
CA ALA A 47 -7.64 0.07 -4.25
C ALA A 47 -8.33 -0.08 -5.61
N GLU A 48 -9.27 -1.02 -5.71
CA GLU A 48 -9.87 -1.45 -6.98
C GLU A 48 -8.81 -1.87 -8.01
N ASP A 49 -8.67 -1.12 -9.11
CA ASP A 49 -7.70 -1.36 -10.18
C ASP A 49 -6.36 -0.60 -9.99
N LEU A 50 -6.20 0.04 -8.84
CA LEU A 50 -5.03 0.80 -8.46
C LEU A 50 -4.16 0.01 -7.46
N LEU A 51 -2.85 0.19 -7.57
CA LEU A 51 -1.90 -0.18 -6.55
C LEU A 51 -1.39 1.11 -5.90
N VAL A 52 -1.63 1.29 -4.61
CA VAL A 52 -1.09 2.40 -3.84
C VAL A 52 0.09 1.88 -3.04
N VAL A 53 1.25 2.50 -3.23
CA VAL A 53 2.49 2.13 -2.55
C VAL A 53 2.97 3.30 -1.70
N SER A 54 3.28 3.00 -0.45
CA SER A 54 3.79 3.98 0.49
C SER A 54 5.25 4.28 0.28
N TRP A 55 5.61 5.52 0.59
CA TRP A 55 6.99 5.95 0.72
C TRP A 55 7.10 7.00 1.85
N PRO A 56 7.19 6.55 3.12
CA PRO A 56 7.16 7.45 4.28
C PRO A 56 8.35 8.41 4.37
N ARG A 57 9.45 8.08 3.68
CA ARG A 57 10.68 8.88 3.58
C ARG A 57 11.26 9.26 4.93
N LEU A 58 11.13 8.35 5.89
CA LEU A 58 11.80 8.43 7.17
C LEU A 58 13.26 8.03 7.05
N PHE A 59 13.57 7.02 6.25
CA PHE A 59 14.95 6.55 6.09
C PHE A 59 15.45 6.82 4.69
N THR A 60 16.60 7.47 4.57
CA THR A 60 17.30 7.70 3.29
C THR A 60 18.78 7.36 3.43
N ASN A 61 19.56 7.51 2.34
CA ASN A 61 21.02 7.24 2.27
C ASN A 61 21.87 7.82 3.43
N ASN A 62 21.37 8.82 4.17
CA ASN A 62 22.06 9.46 5.29
C ASN A 62 21.29 9.37 6.61
N GLU A 63 20.34 8.43 6.75
CA GLU A 63 19.43 8.24 7.90
C GLU A 63 18.53 9.43 8.24
N ALA A 64 18.66 10.55 7.52
CA ALA A 64 17.79 11.71 7.60
C ALA A 64 16.51 11.48 6.81
N ALA A 65 15.37 11.94 7.35
CA ALA A 65 14.19 12.18 6.54
C ALA A 65 14.48 13.36 5.59
N ASP A 66 14.00 13.27 4.37
CA ASP A 66 14.15 14.31 3.35
C ASP A 66 12.80 14.84 2.85
N SER A 67 11.70 14.30 3.35
CA SER A 67 10.36 14.81 3.15
C SER A 67 9.45 14.45 4.32
N CYS A 68 8.17 14.80 4.22
CA CYS A 68 7.14 14.37 5.15
C CYS A 68 6.50 13.03 4.80
N GLY A 69 6.98 12.34 3.76
CA GLY A 69 6.39 11.12 3.23
C GLY A 69 5.43 11.37 2.07
N GLU A 70 5.25 10.34 1.25
CA GLU A 70 4.36 10.33 0.10
C GLU A 70 3.75 8.94 -0.13
N ILE A 71 2.64 8.90 -0.85
CA ILE A 71 2.14 7.67 -1.49
C ILE A 71 2.23 7.84 -3.00
N ILE A 72 2.45 6.74 -3.70
CA ILE A 72 2.47 6.68 -5.15
C ILE A 72 1.37 5.73 -5.62
N THR A 73 0.52 6.21 -6.53
CA THR A 73 -0.56 5.41 -7.11
C THR A 73 -0.15 4.94 -8.49
N TYR A 74 -0.26 3.64 -8.70
CA TYR A 74 0.01 2.97 -9.95
C TYR A 74 -1.24 2.35 -10.53
N LYS A 75 -1.30 2.29 -11.87
CA LYS A 75 -2.34 1.58 -12.62
C LYS A 75 -1.70 0.79 -13.75
N LYS A 76 -2.23 -0.39 -14.06
CA LYS A 76 -1.76 -1.16 -15.21
C LYS A 76 -2.16 -0.50 -16.53
N ASP A 77 -1.20 -0.41 -17.44
CA ASP A 77 -1.44 0.02 -18.82
C ASP A 77 -2.00 -1.14 -19.69
N ALA A 78 -2.18 -0.87 -20.98
CA ALA A 78 -2.67 -1.85 -21.95
C ALA A 78 -1.76 -3.09 -22.12
N ASN A 79 -0.49 -3.01 -21.68
CA ASN A 79 0.48 -4.10 -21.70
C ASN A 79 0.60 -4.80 -20.33
N ASN A 80 -0.34 -4.54 -19.41
CA ASN A 80 -0.33 -5.04 -18.03
C ASN A 80 0.90 -4.62 -17.21
N LYS A 81 1.53 -3.48 -17.53
CA LYS A 81 2.64 -2.91 -16.75
C LYS A 81 2.17 -1.76 -15.88
N TYR A 82 2.68 -1.68 -14.65
CA TYR A 82 2.30 -0.60 -13.75
C TYR A 82 2.90 0.73 -14.22
N GLN A 83 2.06 1.73 -14.35
CA GLN A 83 2.44 3.11 -14.63
C GLN A 83 2.04 3.98 -13.45
N GLU A 84 2.95 4.85 -13.00
CA GLU A 84 2.65 5.87 -12.00
C GLU A 84 1.61 6.84 -12.58
N ILE A 85 0.51 7.06 -11.88
CA ILE A 85 -0.55 7.99 -12.30
C ILE A 85 -0.71 9.19 -11.36
N SER A 86 -0.28 9.06 -10.10
CA SER A 86 -0.29 10.17 -9.14
C SER A 86 0.69 9.97 -7.98
N ARG A 87 1.05 11.09 -7.37
CA ARG A 87 1.75 11.17 -6.08
C ARG A 87 0.97 12.07 -5.15
N LEU A 88 0.99 11.72 -3.87
CA LEU A 88 0.29 12.47 -2.84
C LEU A 88 1.14 12.55 -1.58
N SER A 89 1.21 13.73 -0.97
CA SER A 89 1.83 13.97 0.33
C SER A 89 0.88 14.77 1.22
N ALA A 90 1.17 14.82 2.52
CA ALA A 90 0.44 15.69 3.45
C ALA A 90 0.46 17.16 3.03
N GLN A 91 1.58 17.64 2.46
CA GLN A 91 1.71 18.99 1.92
C GLN A 91 0.75 19.26 0.76
N ILE A 92 0.54 18.28 -0.12
CA ILE A 92 -0.41 18.40 -1.24
C ILE A 92 -1.85 18.39 -0.71
N LEU A 93 -2.16 17.52 0.26
CA LEU A 93 -3.52 17.38 0.80
C LEU A 93 -3.95 18.56 1.67
N THR A 94 -3.05 19.11 2.49
CA THR A 94 -3.39 20.06 3.56
C THR A 94 -2.71 21.42 3.44
N GLY A 95 -1.71 21.55 2.56
CA GLY A 95 -0.90 22.75 2.45
C GLY A 95 0.20 22.87 3.51
N THR A 96 0.36 21.87 4.38
CA THR A 96 1.43 21.84 5.40
C THR A 96 1.97 20.42 5.60
N CYS A 97 3.27 20.31 5.85
CA CYS A 97 3.86 19.13 6.50
C CYS A 97 5.24 19.47 7.07
N LYS A 98 5.76 18.60 7.93
CA LYS A 98 7.10 18.67 8.48
C LYS A 98 7.92 17.45 8.05
N ILE A 99 9.20 17.71 7.82
CA ILE A 99 10.15 16.65 7.48
C ILE A 99 10.16 15.63 8.62
N GLY A 100 9.85 14.38 8.29
CA GLY A 100 9.73 13.28 9.25
C GLY A 100 8.33 12.98 9.79
N ASP A 101 7.25 13.59 9.27
CA ASP A 101 5.85 13.29 9.67
C ASP A 101 5.38 11.86 9.32
N SER A 102 6.13 11.10 8.51
CA SER A 102 5.81 9.72 8.14
C SER A 102 4.49 9.53 7.37
N PHE A 103 4.10 10.50 6.54
CA PHE A 103 2.90 10.38 5.72
C PHE A 103 2.96 9.14 4.82
N GLY A 104 1.94 8.30 4.91
CA GLY A 104 1.87 7.05 4.15
C GLY A 104 2.42 5.84 4.89
N GLU A 105 2.86 5.95 6.15
CA GLU A 105 3.39 4.78 6.88
C GLU A 105 2.40 3.60 6.97
N SER A 106 1.12 3.92 7.07
CA SER A 106 0.06 2.92 7.04
C SER A 106 -1.01 3.28 6.03
N LEU A 107 -1.51 2.27 5.33
CA LEU A 107 -2.58 2.38 4.35
C LEU A 107 -3.68 1.37 4.69
N SER A 108 -4.92 1.77 4.46
CA SER A 108 -6.08 0.86 4.43
C SER A 108 -7.08 1.37 3.42
N TYR A 109 -7.69 0.47 2.66
CA TYR A 109 -8.68 0.82 1.67
C TYR A 109 -9.95 0.01 1.90
N ASP A 110 -11.09 0.68 1.96
CA ASP A 110 -12.41 0.07 2.06
C ASP A 110 -13.48 1.01 1.50
N ASP A 111 -14.50 0.44 0.86
CA ASP A 111 -15.68 1.16 0.32
C ASP A 111 -15.37 2.47 -0.42
N GLY A 112 -14.43 2.43 -1.37
CA GLY A 112 -14.08 3.60 -2.18
C GLY A 112 -13.12 4.60 -1.50
N ARG A 113 -12.73 4.36 -0.25
CA ARG A 113 -11.95 5.28 0.56
C ARG A 113 -10.60 4.70 0.93
N LEU A 114 -9.56 5.54 0.84
CA LEU A 114 -8.22 5.25 1.32
C LEU A 114 -7.97 6.03 2.61
N ALA A 115 -7.67 5.31 3.69
CA ALA A 115 -7.13 5.83 4.92
C ALA A 115 -5.60 5.82 4.85
N ILE A 116 -4.98 6.96 5.18
CA ILE A 116 -3.53 7.16 5.15
C ILE A 116 -3.08 7.62 6.53
N GLY A 117 -2.25 6.83 7.21
CA GLY A 117 -1.66 7.21 8.49
C GLY A 117 -0.40 8.06 8.32
N MET A 118 -0.23 9.00 9.24
CA MET A 118 0.93 9.88 9.36
C MET A 118 1.28 10.03 10.85
N PRO A 119 1.97 9.06 11.47
CA PRO A 119 2.42 9.17 12.84
C PRO A 119 3.61 10.13 12.92
N ALA A 120 3.32 11.38 13.28
CA ALA A 120 4.31 12.41 13.48
C ALA A 120 5.15 12.14 14.75
N GLY A 121 6.36 12.71 14.81
CA GLY A 121 7.24 12.57 15.98
C GLY A 121 7.92 11.21 16.13
N GLN A 122 7.56 10.20 15.33
CA GLN A 122 8.13 8.85 15.39
C GLN A 122 9.67 8.85 15.31
N ARG A 123 10.26 9.66 14.43
CA ARG A 123 11.71 9.81 14.32
C ARG A 123 12.37 10.30 15.61
N LYS A 124 11.74 11.28 16.28
CA LYS A 124 12.21 11.80 17.56
C LYS A 124 12.13 10.71 18.63
N GLY A 125 11.09 9.89 18.61
CA GLY A 125 10.96 8.70 19.47
C GLY A 125 12.08 7.67 19.27
N TRP A 126 12.64 7.56 18.06
CA TRP A 126 13.79 6.71 17.75
C TRP A 126 15.16 7.37 18.00
N GLY A 127 15.20 8.62 18.47
CA GLY A 127 16.45 9.34 18.71
C GLY A 127 17.07 9.97 17.46
N PHE A 128 16.34 10.02 16.34
CA PHE A 128 16.78 10.73 15.13
C PHE A 128 16.33 12.20 15.13
N SER A 129 16.96 13.01 14.28
CA SER A 129 16.51 14.37 14.02
C SER A 129 15.17 14.40 13.27
N GLY A 130 14.32 15.37 13.64
CA GLY A 130 13.03 15.64 13.03
C GLY A 130 12.31 16.78 13.76
N ASP A 131 11.51 17.56 13.02
CA ASP A 131 10.77 18.73 13.56
C ASP A 131 9.33 18.40 13.98
N ALA A 132 8.88 17.20 13.59
CA ALA A 132 7.57 16.64 13.88
C ALA A 132 7.42 16.30 15.37
N VAL A 133 6.23 16.50 15.92
CA VAL A 133 5.87 16.07 17.28
C VAL A 133 4.59 15.23 17.27
N ASP A 134 4.42 14.36 18.26
CA ASP A 134 3.32 13.37 18.30
C ASP A 134 1.93 14.00 18.14
N THR A 135 1.72 15.23 18.64
CA THR A 135 0.48 16.01 18.51
C THR A 135 0.14 16.42 17.06
N GLU A 136 1.05 16.18 16.12
CA GLU A 136 0.88 16.40 14.68
C GLU A 136 0.49 15.12 13.94
N SER A 137 0.33 14.00 14.65
CA SER A 137 -0.10 12.73 14.07
C SER A 137 -1.52 12.82 13.54
N ARG A 138 -1.74 12.30 12.33
CA ARG A 138 -3.05 12.33 11.65
C ARG A 138 -3.36 11.00 10.97
N VAL A 139 -4.64 10.75 10.75
CA VAL A 139 -5.12 9.82 9.72
C VAL A 139 -5.95 10.61 8.72
N PHE A 140 -5.65 10.46 7.43
CA PHE A 140 -6.36 11.12 6.35
C PHE A 140 -7.29 10.14 5.67
N ILE A 141 -8.57 10.47 5.58
CA ILE A 141 -9.57 9.72 4.80
C ILE A 141 -9.72 10.42 3.47
N THR A 142 -9.57 9.66 2.38
CA THR A 142 -9.55 10.20 1.02
C THR A 142 -10.39 9.35 0.08
N HIS A 143 -10.85 9.94 -1.02
CA HIS A 143 -11.44 9.21 -2.15
C HIS A 143 -10.67 9.49 -3.44
N PHE A 144 -10.73 8.58 -4.41
CA PHE A 144 -10.05 8.76 -5.70
C PHE A 144 -10.96 9.46 -6.71
N ALA A 145 -10.57 10.64 -7.18
CA ALA A 145 -11.27 11.39 -8.21
C ALA A 145 -10.32 12.25 -9.03
N ASN A 146 -10.58 12.36 -10.34
CA ASN A 146 -9.75 13.13 -11.28
C ASN A 146 -8.28 12.68 -11.30
N ASN A 147 -8.04 11.37 -11.30
CA ASN A 147 -6.72 10.73 -11.25
C ASN A 147 -5.89 11.13 -10.00
N ASN A 148 -6.53 11.52 -8.91
CA ASN A 148 -5.83 11.79 -7.66
C ASN A 148 -6.68 11.45 -6.43
N TRP A 149 -6.04 11.30 -5.29
CA TRP A 149 -6.70 11.18 -4.01
C TRP A 149 -7.06 12.56 -3.49
N GLN A 150 -8.32 12.74 -3.09
CA GLN A 150 -8.86 13.99 -2.56
C GLN A 150 -9.24 13.77 -1.09
N LEU A 151 -8.98 14.78 -0.25
CA LEU A 151 -9.25 14.71 1.18
C LEU A 151 -10.77 14.77 1.44
N ASP A 152 -11.28 13.79 2.18
CA ASP A 152 -12.63 13.82 2.76
C ASP A 152 -12.60 14.32 4.20
N GLU A 153 -11.70 13.74 5.01
CA GLU A 153 -11.67 13.95 6.46
C GLU A 153 -10.25 13.75 7.01
N THR A 154 -9.95 14.46 8.10
CA THR A 154 -8.74 14.23 8.90
C THR A 154 -9.15 13.82 10.31
N ILE A 155 -8.66 12.68 10.76
CA ILE A 155 -8.87 12.16 12.12
C ILE A 155 -7.63 12.49 12.95
N ILE A 156 -7.88 12.99 14.16
CA ILE A 156 -6.88 13.37 15.16
C ILE A 156 -7.27 12.70 16.47
N ALA A 157 -6.31 12.11 17.19
CA ALA A 157 -6.57 11.61 18.53
C ALA A 157 -6.76 12.80 19.50
N ASP A 158 -7.76 12.71 20.37
CA ASP A 158 -8.20 13.78 21.26
C ASP A 158 -7.40 13.86 22.57
N ASP A 159 -6.57 12.86 22.83
CA ASP A 159 -5.71 12.72 24.00
C ASP A 159 -4.24 13.09 23.75
N LEU A 160 -3.91 13.56 22.53
CA LEU A 160 -2.60 14.10 22.20
C LEU A 160 -2.44 15.53 22.74
N VAL A 161 -2.08 15.65 24.03
CA VAL A 161 -1.75 16.90 24.74
C VAL A 161 -0.31 16.97 25.19
#